data_AF-A0A6B9YB68-F1
#
_entry.id   AF-A0A6B9YB68-F1
#
_cell.length_a   1.000
_cell.length_b   1.000
_cell.length_c   1.000
_cell.angle_alpha   90.00
_cell.angle_beta   90.00
_cell.angle_gamma   90.00
#
_symmetry.space_group_name_H-M   'P 1'
#
loop_
_entity.id
_entity.type
_entity.pdbx_description
1 polymer ?
#
loop_
_entity_poly.entity_id
_entity_poly.type
_entity_poly.pdbx_seq_one_letter_code
_entity_poly.pdbx_strand_id
1 'polypeptide(L)'
;MIKILKRSALFLIPALVIAFGISYIINDNNANTTVVKGDNKNPKTSTIRSIFDVDTSKMVKNAINEYQKLQSNNPDFTVQLHNKTIDINDKKMRKWIIREYIDSSLITGSPVTGSVLLQNAANSYTQRNAIFKYAREEFGVKVNRSDVRKHIDKQVEFIENNQKQKEFFTELANDLDLTKKQFFYKWEFDNFAEQVVAQKVYPILEKENPQKENESLNEYKQRLQDIFMKGLNEFIKK
;
A
#
# COMPACT_ATOMS: atom_id res chain seq x y z
N MET A 1 14.36 27.16 -37.91
CA MET A 1 12.97 26.68 -37.93
C MET A 1 12.96 25.24 -37.43
N ILE A 2 12.96 25.05 -36.11
CA ILE A 2 13.13 23.73 -35.46
C ILE A 2 11.76 23.27 -34.99
N LYS A 3 11.28 22.15 -35.54
CA LYS A 3 9.99 21.54 -35.19
C LYS A 3 10.03 21.04 -33.75
N ILE A 4 9.26 21.70 -32.89
CA ILE A 4 8.90 21.24 -31.54
C ILE A 4 8.17 19.90 -31.70
N LEU A 5 8.83 18.80 -31.33
CA LEU A 5 8.19 17.50 -31.27
C LEU A 5 7.20 17.50 -30.10
N LYS A 6 5.96 17.22 -30.48
CA LYS A 6 4.77 17.21 -29.64
C LYS A 6 4.92 16.20 -28.51
N ARG A 7 4.59 16.67 -27.30
CA ARG A 7 4.12 15.96 -26.11
C ARG A 7 3.67 14.52 -26.42
N SER A 8 4.53 13.55 -26.11
CA SER A 8 4.12 12.16 -25.97
C SER A 8 3.30 12.05 -24.68
N ALA A 9 2.00 11.88 -24.84
CA ALA A 9 1.10 11.46 -23.78
C ALA A 9 1.53 10.07 -23.28
N LEU A 10 2.17 10.02 -22.12
CA LEU A 10 2.39 8.78 -21.36
C LEU A 10 1.26 8.64 -20.34
N PHE A 11 0.04 8.49 -20.85
CA PHE A 11 -1.11 8.03 -20.07
C PHE A 11 -1.32 6.55 -20.36
N LEU A 12 -1.69 5.81 -19.31
CA LEU A 12 -2.07 4.39 -19.26
C LEU A 12 -0.94 3.40 -18.93
N ILE A 13 -0.65 3.30 -17.63
CA ILE A 13 -0.40 1.99 -17.01
C ILE A 13 -1.55 1.73 -16.01
N PRO A 14 -2.71 1.23 -16.46
CA PRO A 14 -3.66 0.59 -15.56
C PRO A 14 -3.35 -0.92 -15.57
N ALA A 15 -2.64 -1.42 -14.56
CA ALA A 15 -2.62 -2.87 -14.29
C ALA A 15 -1.96 -3.32 -12.98
N LEU A 16 -1.12 -2.52 -12.32
CA LEU A 16 -0.26 -3.04 -11.23
C LEU A 16 -0.15 -2.08 -10.03
N VAL A 17 -1.25 -1.44 -9.62
CA VAL A 17 -1.24 -0.52 -8.46
C VAL A 17 -2.14 -0.99 -7.31
N ILE A 18 -2.79 -2.16 -7.43
CA ILE A 18 -3.59 -2.71 -6.32
C ILE A 18 -2.71 -3.34 -5.22
N ALA A 19 -1.39 -3.49 -5.45
CA ALA A 19 -0.44 -3.99 -4.44
C ALA A 19 0.63 -2.97 -3.98
N PHE A 20 0.69 -1.76 -4.54
CA PHE A 20 1.90 -0.90 -4.45
C PHE A 20 1.68 0.50 -3.86
N GLY A 21 0.58 0.73 -3.14
CA GLY A 21 0.27 2.08 -2.61
C GLY A 21 1.23 2.61 -1.55
N ILE A 22 1.73 1.77 -0.63
CA ILE A 22 2.79 2.15 0.36
C ILE A 22 3.67 0.97 0.81
N SER A 23 3.17 -0.28 0.75
CA SER A 23 3.78 -1.42 1.45
C SER A 23 5.21 -1.81 1.03
N TYR A 24 5.85 -1.08 0.13
CA TYR A 24 7.25 -1.28 -0.25
C TYR A 24 8.26 -0.35 0.45
N ILE A 25 7.87 0.63 1.29
CA ILE A 25 8.81 1.66 1.78
C ILE A 25 9.28 1.47 3.23
N ILE A 26 8.91 0.39 3.92
CA ILE A 26 9.33 0.20 5.33
C ILE A 26 10.25 -1.02 5.51
N ASN A 27 10.44 -1.90 4.52
CA ASN A 27 11.06 -3.20 4.79
C ASN A 27 12.44 -3.47 4.17
N ASP A 28 13.24 -2.46 3.78
CA ASP A 28 14.58 -2.74 3.23
C ASP A 28 15.76 -1.92 3.78
N ASN A 29 15.59 -1.18 4.89
CA ASN A 29 16.69 -0.42 5.50
C ASN A 29 17.28 -1.03 6.79
N ASN A 30 16.92 -2.27 7.17
CA ASN A 30 17.44 -2.91 8.40
C ASN A 30 17.86 -4.38 8.25
N ALA A 31 18.15 -4.87 7.05
CA ALA A 31 18.79 -6.17 6.86
C ALA A 31 20.23 -6.02 6.34
N ASN A 32 21.13 -5.57 7.21
CA ASN A 32 22.50 -6.04 7.15
C ASN A 32 22.47 -7.56 7.38
N THR A 33 22.37 -8.34 6.30
CA THR A 33 22.65 -9.77 6.34
C THR A 33 23.51 -10.12 5.13
N THR A 34 24.81 -10.06 5.36
CA THR A 34 25.80 -10.77 4.54
C THR A 34 25.41 -12.24 4.43
N VAL A 35 25.09 -12.71 3.23
CA VAL A 35 25.19 -14.14 2.90
C VAL A 35 26.47 -14.32 2.08
N VAL A 36 27.54 -14.70 2.77
CA VAL A 36 28.76 -15.19 2.12
C VAL A 36 28.69 -16.72 2.06
N LYS A 37 28.64 -17.20 0.81
CA LYS A 37 29.01 -18.51 0.22
C LYS A 37 28.38 -19.84 0.69
N GLY A 38 27.91 -20.57 -0.33
CA GLY A 38 27.88 -22.03 -0.40
C GLY A 38 27.71 -22.47 -1.86
N ASP A 39 28.60 -23.35 -2.34
CA ASP A 39 28.80 -23.72 -3.74
C ASP A 39 27.59 -24.37 -4.45
N ASN A 40 27.46 -24.00 -5.74
CA ASN A 40 27.09 -24.82 -6.90
C ASN A 40 26.09 -25.99 -6.70
N LYS A 41 24.83 -25.79 -7.15
CA LYS A 41 24.09 -26.69 -8.08
C LYS A 41 22.66 -26.15 -8.32
N ASN A 42 22.38 -25.83 -9.58
CA ASN A 42 21.07 -25.49 -10.18
C ASN A 42 20.29 -24.32 -9.56
N PRO A 43 20.10 -23.18 -10.26
CA PRO A 43 19.12 -22.20 -9.84
C PRO A 43 17.75 -22.87 -9.89
N LYS A 44 17.17 -23.15 -8.71
CA LYS A 44 15.74 -23.47 -8.62
C LYS A 44 15.01 -22.28 -9.22
N THR A 45 14.39 -22.49 -10.37
CA THR A 45 13.39 -21.61 -10.95
C THR A 45 12.32 -21.37 -9.90
N SER A 46 12.40 -20.24 -9.19
CA SER A 46 11.32 -19.80 -8.31
C SER A 46 10.15 -19.43 -9.20
N THR A 47 9.15 -20.30 -9.30
CA THR A 47 7.89 -19.97 -9.94
C THR A 47 7.30 -18.78 -9.19
N ILE A 48 7.21 -17.62 -9.85
CA ILE A 48 6.55 -16.44 -9.30
C ILE A 48 5.09 -16.85 -9.06
N ARG A 49 4.71 -17.04 -7.79
CA ARG A 49 3.33 -17.37 -7.42
C ARG A 49 2.45 -16.17 -7.77
N SER A 50 1.44 -16.38 -8.62
CA SER A 50 0.42 -15.37 -8.90
C SER A 50 -0.32 -15.04 -7.60
N ILE A 51 -0.45 -13.74 -7.28
CA ILE A 51 -1.24 -13.27 -6.14
C ILE A 51 -2.72 -13.66 -6.23
N PHE A 52 -3.18 -14.00 -7.45
CA PHE A 52 -4.56 -14.41 -7.72
C PHE A 52 -4.80 -15.91 -7.50
N ASP A 53 -3.75 -16.71 -7.22
CA ASP A 53 -3.86 -18.15 -6.96
C ASP A 53 -3.82 -18.45 -5.43
N VAL A 54 -4.23 -17.48 -4.62
CA VAL A 54 -4.26 -17.58 -3.15
C VAL A 54 -5.67 -17.97 -2.72
N ASP A 55 -5.76 -18.91 -1.76
CA ASP A 55 -7.01 -19.23 -1.06
C ASP A 55 -7.43 -18.04 -0.18
N THR A 56 -8.23 -17.16 -0.78
CA THR A 56 -8.77 -15.92 -0.20
C THR A 56 -9.53 -16.20 1.08
N SER A 57 -10.36 -17.24 1.10
CA SER A 57 -11.19 -17.60 2.25
C SER A 57 -10.36 -18.04 3.45
N LYS A 58 -9.36 -18.91 3.23
CA LYS A 58 -8.42 -19.29 4.29
C LYS A 58 -7.61 -18.10 4.78
N MET A 59 -7.16 -17.23 3.88
CA MET A 59 -6.37 -16.05 4.24
C MET A 59 -7.17 -15.07 5.11
N VAL A 60 -8.38 -14.71 4.69
CA VAL A 60 -9.26 -13.79 5.43
C VAL A 60 -9.67 -14.38 6.77
N LYS A 61 -10.04 -15.67 6.81
CA LYS A 61 -10.35 -16.38 8.05
C LYS A 61 -9.18 -16.33 9.03
N ASN A 62 -7.96 -16.56 8.55
CA ASN A 62 -6.77 -16.49 9.39
C ASN A 62 -6.49 -15.06 9.87
N ALA A 63 -6.68 -14.03 9.03
CA ALA A 63 -6.55 -12.63 9.43
C ALA A 63 -7.52 -12.25 10.56
N ILE A 64 -8.79 -12.68 10.44
CA ILE A 64 -9.81 -12.44 11.47
C ILE A 64 -9.46 -13.18 12.77
N ASN A 65 -9.04 -14.45 12.67
CA ASN A 65 -8.62 -15.24 13.83
C ASN A 65 -7.40 -14.61 14.53
N GLU A 66 -6.44 -14.11 13.76
CA GLU A 66 -5.24 -13.46 14.32
C GLU A 66 -5.62 -12.17 15.05
N TYR A 67 -6.51 -11.35 14.48
CA TYR A 67 -7.06 -10.19 15.19
C TYR A 67 -7.74 -10.58 16.51
N GLN A 68 -8.59 -11.61 16.51
CA GLN A 68 -9.27 -12.11 17.71
C GLN A 68 -8.29 -12.62 18.77
N LYS A 69 -7.23 -13.34 18.35
CA LYS A 69 -6.16 -13.78 19.24
C LYS A 69 -5.42 -12.61 19.85
N LEU A 70 -5.05 -11.60 19.05
CA LEU A 70 -4.38 -10.41 19.54
C LEU A 70 -5.23 -9.67 20.57
N GLN A 71 -6.52 -9.51 20.30
CA GLN A 71 -7.47 -8.88 21.21
C GLN A 71 -7.63 -9.67 22.52
N SER A 72 -7.73 -11.00 22.43
CA SER A 72 -7.93 -11.85 23.62
C SER A 72 -6.68 -11.93 24.50
N ASN A 73 -5.50 -11.99 23.88
CA ASN A 73 -4.23 -12.15 24.58
C ASN A 73 -3.69 -10.81 25.12
N ASN A 74 -4.12 -9.68 24.55
CA ASN A 74 -3.62 -8.36 24.92
C ASN A 74 -4.77 -7.35 25.01
N PRO A 75 -5.74 -7.55 25.92
CA PRO A 75 -6.95 -6.73 25.97
C PRO A 75 -6.68 -5.25 26.26
N ASP A 76 -5.61 -4.95 27.00
CA ASP A 76 -5.20 -3.58 27.36
C ASP A 76 -4.06 -3.05 26.48
N PHE A 77 -3.77 -3.71 25.36
CA PHE A 77 -2.63 -3.31 24.54
C PHE A 77 -2.89 -1.99 23.83
N THR A 78 -1.95 -1.08 24.03
CA THR A 78 -1.91 0.20 23.34
C THR A 78 -0.58 0.40 22.63
N VAL A 79 -0.60 0.86 21.39
CA VAL A 79 0.60 1.36 20.70
C VAL A 79 0.73 2.86 20.98
N GLN A 80 1.91 3.30 21.43
CA GLN A 80 2.25 4.72 21.44
C GLN A 80 2.92 5.11 20.12
N LEU A 81 2.28 5.99 19.35
CA LEU A 81 2.83 6.52 18.10
C LEU A 81 2.63 8.03 18.03
N HIS A 82 3.74 8.77 17.97
CA HIS A 82 3.78 10.23 17.77
C HIS A 82 2.76 10.98 18.65
N ASN A 83 2.88 10.78 19.97
CA ASN A 83 2.02 11.37 21.01
C ASN A 83 0.53 10.93 20.97
N LYS A 84 0.23 9.83 20.27
CA LYS A 84 -1.09 9.20 20.29
C LYS A 84 -1.01 7.79 20.84
N THR A 85 -1.94 7.47 21.72
CA THR A 85 -2.18 6.11 22.19
C THR A 85 -3.26 5.49 21.31
N ILE A 86 -2.93 4.38 20.65
CA ILE A 86 -3.83 3.63 19.78
C ILE A 86 -4.20 2.33 20.50
N ASP A 87 -5.48 2.16 20.79
CA ASP A 87 -6.05 0.97 21.43
C ASP A 87 -6.39 -0.11 20.38
N ILE A 88 -5.98 -1.35 20.63
CA ILE A 88 -6.33 -2.51 19.80
C ILE A 88 -7.85 -2.72 19.65
N ASN A 89 -8.63 -2.30 20.65
CA ASN A 89 -10.08 -2.41 20.67
C ASN A 89 -10.77 -1.31 19.85
N ASP A 90 -10.04 -0.31 19.32
CA ASP A 90 -10.62 0.65 18.39
C ASP A 90 -11.13 -0.08 17.15
N LYS A 91 -12.42 0.09 16.83
CA LYS A 91 -13.06 -0.48 15.62
C LYS A 91 -12.30 -0.11 14.34
N LYS A 92 -11.61 1.03 14.30
CA LYS A 92 -10.75 1.42 13.19
C LYS A 92 -9.52 0.53 13.09
N MET A 93 -8.93 0.12 14.21
CA MET A 93 -7.74 -0.75 14.23
C MET A 93 -8.04 -2.16 13.73
N ARG A 94 -9.24 -2.70 13.98
CA ARG A 94 -9.67 -3.98 13.41
C ARG A 94 -9.43 -4.04 11.89
N LYS A 95 -9.85 -2.99 11.16
CA LYS A 95 -9.67 -2.90 9.70
C LYS A 95 -8.19 -2.95 9.33
N TRP A 96 -7.34 -2.21 10.03
CA TRP A 96 -5.91 -2.11 9.72
C TRP A 96 -5.15 -3.38 10.03
N ILE A 97 -5.47 -4.06 11.13
CA ILE A 97 -4.85 -5.35 11.49
C ILE A 97 -5.19 -6.42 10.46
N ILE A 98 -6.48 -6.55 10.11
CA ILE A 98 -6.91 -7.53 9.09
C ILE A 98 -6.25 -7.22 7.74
N ARG A 99 -6.21 -5.95 7.35
CA ARG A 99 -5.56 -5.51 6.10
C ARG A 99 -4.08 -5.85 6.08
N GLU A 100 -3.34 -5.48 7.12
CA GLU A 100 -1.89 -5.70 7.19
C GLU A 100 -1.55 -7.20 7.14
N TYR A 101 -2.36 -8.05 7.76
CA TYR A 101 -2.22 -9.51 7.66
C TYR A 101 -2.42 -9.99 6.22
N ILE A 102 -3.50 -9.53 5.56
CA ILE A 102 -3.82 -9.90 4.17
C ILE A 102 -2.71 -9.41 3.23
N ASP A 103 -2.32 -8.15 3.34
CA ASP A 103 -1.32 -7.53 2.46
C ASP A 103 0.03 -8.23 2.60
N SER A 104 0.49 -8.48 3.84
CA SER A 104 1.75 -9.22 4.06
C SER A 104 1.70 -10.66 3.53
N SER A 105 0.55 -11.34 3.67
CA SER A 105 0.32 -12.67 3.10
C SER A 105 0.41 -12.67 1.57
N LEU A 106 -0.21 -11.69 0.91
CA LEU A 106 -0.23 -11.58 -0.55
C LEU A 106 1.14 -11.21 -1.11
N ILE A 107 1.88 -10.33 -0.44
CA ILE A 107 3.16 -9.79 -0.93
C ILE A 107 4.31 -10.78 -0.70
N THR A 108 4.44 -11.29 0.52
CA THR A 108 5.61 -12.09 0.91
C THR A 108 5.32 -13.59 0.92
N GLY A 109 4.07 -13.99 0.74
CA GLY A 109 3.61 -15.36 0.97
C GLY A 109 3.56 -15.77 2.44
N SER A 110 3.99 -14.88 3.37
CA SER A 110 4.06 -15.14 4.81
C SER A 110 3.37 -14.02 5.59
N PRO A 111 2.27 -14.29 6.31
CA PRO A 111 1.60 -13.26 7.11
C PRO A 111 2.52 -12.73 8.21
N VAL A 112 2.50 -11.41 8.41
CA VAL A 112 2.97 -10.80 9.66
C VAL A 112 1.93 -11.08 10.75
N THR A 113 2.38 -11.50 11.94
CA THR A 113 1.52 -11.89 13.07
C THR A 113 1.98 -11.23 14.38
N GLY A 114 1.24 -11.44 15.47
CA GLY A 114 1.67 -11.01 16.79
C GLY A 114 1.80 -9.49 16.97
N SER A 115 2.73 -9.07 17.83
CA SER A 115 2.97 -7.64 18.13
C SER A 115 3.48 -6.84 16.92
N VAL A 116 4.20 -7.49 16.01
CA VAL A 116 4.69 -6.84 14.77
C VAL A 116 3.53 -6.45 13.87
N LEU A 117 2.52 -7.32 13.71
CA LEU A 117 1.31 -7.03 12.95
C LEU A 117 0.60 -5.78 13.49
N LEU A 118 0.51 -5.69 14.81
CA LEU A 118 -0.15 -4.59 15.49
C LEU A 118 0.62 -3.27 15.35
N GLN A 119 1.94 -3.31 15.51
CA GLN A 119 2.81 -2.15 15.29
C GLN A 119 2.70 -1.66 13.83
N ASN A 120 2.73 -2.57 12.86
CA ASN A 120 2.60 -2.23 11.45
C ASN A 120 1.22 -1.64 11.14
N ALA A 121 0.14 -2.25 11.63
CA ALA A 121 -1.21 -1.72 11.47
C ALA A 121 -1.35 -0.30 12.05
N ALA A 122 -0.77 -0.05 13.22
CA ALA A 122 -0.81 1.25 13.87
C ALA A 122 0.03 2.30 13.13
N ASN A 123 1.20 1.89 12.61
CA ASN A 123 2.03 2.71 11.72
C ASN A 123 1.26 3.06 10.44
N SER A 124 0.66 2.08 9.77
CA SER A 124 -0.15 2.25 8.56
C SER A 124 -1.32 3.21 8.79
N TYR A 125 -2.05 3.05 9.90
CA TYR A 125 -3.12 3.98 10.27
C TYR A 125 -2.62 5.41 10.50
N THR A 126 -1.49 5.56 11.18
CA THR A 126 -0.90 6.88 11.49
C THR A 126 -0.39 7.57 10.23
N GLN A 127 0.41 6.86 9.42
CA GLN A 127 0.95 7.36 8.16
C GLN A 127 -0.17 7.75 7.19
N ARG A 128 -1.24 6.94 7.10
CA ARG A 128 -2.37 7.26 6.22
C ARG A 128 -3.06 8.56 6.60
N ASN A 129 -3.17 8.87 7.88
CA ASN A 129 -3.74 10.15 8.29
C ASN A 129 -2.78 11.32 8.02
N ALA A 130 -1.48 11.07 8.17
CA ALA A 130 -0.46 12.08 7.93
C ALA A 130 -0.29 12.42 6.45
N ILE A 131 -0.42 11.46 5.53
CA ILE A 131 -0.16 11.68 4.11
C ILE A 131 -1.06 12.76 3.51
N PHE A 132 -2.35 12.80 3.87
CA PHE A 132 -3.28 13.82 3.38
C PHE A 132 -2.96 15.20 3.94
N LYS A 133 -2.53 15.25 5.20
CA LYS A 133 -2.15 16.51 5.86
C LYS A 133 -0.87 17.06 5.25
N TYR A 134 0.15 16.19 5.09
CA TYR A 134 1.42 16.49 4.45
C TYR A 134 1.25 16.95 3.00
N ALA A 135 0.48 16.21 2.19
CA ALA A 135 0.19 16.58 0.80
C ALA A 135 -0.46 17.97 0.69
N ARG A 136 -1.37 18.30 1.61
CA ARG A 136 -2.04 19.60 1.64
C ARG A 136 -1.11 20.72 2.07
N GLU A 137 -0.30 20.51 3.09
CA GLU A 137 0.51 21.55 3.72
C GLU A 137 1.79 21.85 2.93
N GLU A 138 2.48 20.82 2.43
CA GLU A 138 3.75 21.00 1.72
C GLU A 138 3.56 21.19 0.20
N PHE A 139 2.53 20.58 -0.39
CA PHE A 139 2.31 20.60 -1.85
C PHE A 139 1.04 21.35 -2.28
N GLY A 140 0.25 21.87 -1.34
CA GLY A 140 -1.03 22.49 -1.65
C GLY A 140 -2.08 21.53 -2.25
N VAL A 141 -1.84 20.22 -2.19
CA VAL A 141 -2.68 19.21 -2.83
C VAL A 141 -3.87 18.88 -1.95
N LYS A 142 -5.08 19.12 -2.47
CA LYS A 142 -6.34 18.71 -1.83
C LYS A 142 -6.91 17.47 -2.51
N VAL A 143 -7.22 16.45 -1.72
CA VAL A 143 -7.94 15.24 -2.15
C VAL A 143 -9.37 15.30 -1.64
N ASN A 144 -10.32 15.46 -2.56
CA ASN A 144 -11.75 15.47 -2.23
C ASN A 144 -12.34 14.07 -2.48
N ARG A 145 -13.48 13.76 -1.86
CA ARG A 145 -14.13 12.44 -1.98
C ARG A 145 -14.57 12.12 -3.42
N SER A 146 -14.88 13.13 -4.23
CA SER A 146 -15.26 12.92 -5.63
C SER A 146 -14.10 12.45 -6.51
N ASP A 147 -12.89 12.95 -6.27
CA ASP A 147 -11.68 12.54 -6.99
C ASP A 147 -11.37 11.07 -6.67
N VAL A 148 -11.48 10.70 -5.38
CA VAL A 148 -11.30 9.31 -4.94
C VAL A 148 -12.35 8.40 -5.57
N ARG A 149 -13.63 8.80 -5.58
CA ARG A 149 -14.69 8.00 -6.23
C ARG A 149 -14.44 7.82 -7.72
N LYS A 150 -14.10 8.89 -8.44
CA LYS A 150 -13.75 8.79 -9.88
C LYS A 150 -12.56 7.85 -10.11
N HIS A 151 -11.59 7.85 -9.20
CA HIS A 151 -10.48 6.91 -9.27
C HIS A 151 -10.93 5.47 -9.00
N ILE A 152 -11.75 5.24 -7.96
CA ILE A 152 -12.36 3.93 -7.66
C ILE A 152 -13.15 3.42 -8.86
N ASP A 153 -14.00 4.25 -9.49
CA ASP A 153 -14.83 3.86 -10.62
C ASP A 153 -13.96 3.31 -11.77
N LYS A 154 -12.85 4.00 -12.09
CA LYS A 154 -11.89 3.55 -13.11
C LYS A 154 -11.19 2.25 -12.74
N GLN A 155 -10.83 2.07 -11.47
CA GLN A 155 -10.19 0.83 -10.99
C GLN A 155 -11.18 -0.34 -11.03
N VAL A 156 -12.42 -0.12 -10.63
CA VAL A 156 -13.48 -1.13 -10.69
C VAL A 156 -13.76 -1.53 -12.14
N GLU A 157 -13.87 -0.56 -13.06
CA GLU A 157 -14.02 -0.86 -14.49
C GLU A 157 -12.89 -1.74 -15.03
N PHE A 158 -11.64 -1.40 -14.69
CA PHE A 158 -10.48 -2.20 -15.08
C PHE A 158 -10.54 -3.63 -14.50
N ILE A 159 -10.90 -3.77 -13.22
CA ILE A 159 -11.05 -5.06 -12.54
C ILE A 159 -12.17 -5.89 -13.17
N GLU A 160 -13.33 -5.29 -13.46
CA GLU A 160 -14.47 -5.99 -14.07
C GLU A 160 -14.17 -6.50 -15.48
N ASN A 161 -13.28 -5.83 -16.19
CA ASN A 161 -12.81 -6.23 -17.52
C ASN A 161 -11.75 -7.35 -17.49
N ASN A 162 -11.25 -7.74 -16.30
CA ASN A 162 -10.29 -8.83 -16.13
C ASN A 162 -10.89 -9.94 -15.27
N GLN A 163 -11.23 -11.08 -15.87
CA GLN A 163 -11.94 -12.17 -15.18
C GLN A 163 -11.24 -12.64 -13.90
N LYS A 164 -9.91 -12.82 -13.91
CA LYS A 164 -9.15 -13.27 -12.73
C LYS A 164 -9.19 -12.24 -11.60
N GLN A 165 -9.03 -10.96 -11.91
CA GLN A 165 -9.11 -9.90 -10.90
C GLN A 165 -10.54 -9.78 -10.36
N LYS A 166 -11.52 -9.84 -11.25
CA LYS A 166 -12.94 -9.80 -10.88
C LYS A 166 -13.29 -10.90 -9.89
N GLU A 167 -12.90 -12.14 -10.16
CA GLU A 167 -13.12 -13.29 -9.28
C GLU A 167 -12.42 -13.07 -7.93
N PHE A 168 -11.12 -12.77 -7.94
CA PHE A 168 -10.32 -12.53 -6.74
C PHE A 168 -10.93 -11.47 -5.80
N PHE A 169 -11.28 -10.28 -6.33
CA PHE A 169 -11.85 -9.22 -5.51
C PHE A 169 -13.30 -9.50 -5.09
N THR A 170 -14.02 -10.35 -5.82
CA THR A 170 -15.37 -10.77 -5.42
C THR A 170 -15.28 -11.73 -4.24
N GLU A 171 -14.40 -12.72 -4.30
CA GLU A 171 -14.14 -13.65 -3.19
C GLU A 171 -13.64 -12.91 -1.95
N LEU A 172 -12.62 -12.06 -2.11
CA LEU A 172 -12.06 -11.28 -1.00
C LEU A 172 -13.12 -10.40 -0.31
N ALA A 173 -14.03 -9.79 -1.09
CA ALA A 173 -15.13 -9.02 -0.54
C ALA A 173 -16.12 -9.91 0.23
N ASN A 174 -16.52 -11.05 -0.35
CA ASN A 174 -17.44 -12.00 0.27
C ASN A 174 -16.87 -12.58 1.57
N ASP A 175 -15.59 -12.96 1.59
CA ASP A 175 -14.92 -13.51 2.77
C ASP A 175 -14.80 -12.49 3.90
N LEU A 176 -14.75 -11.20 3.58
CA LEU A 176 -14.79 -10.10 4.55
C LEU A 176 -16.22 -9.75 5.00
N ASP A 177 -17.23 -10.48 4.53
CA ASP A 177 -18.66 -10.20 4.72
C ASP A 177 -19.06 -8.81 4.21
N LEU A 178 -18.57 -8.46 3.01
CA LEU A 178 -18.81 -7.19 2.33
C LEU A 178 -19.34 -7.43 0.92
N THR A 179 -20.25 -6.58 0.48
CA THR A 179 -20.50 -6.43 -0.97
C THR A 179 -19.25 -5.85 -1.65
N LYS A 180 -19.04 -6.14 -2.95
CA LYS A 180 -17.96 -5.50 -3.73
C LYS A 180 -17.96 -3.97 -3.62
N LYS A 181 -19.14 -3.36 -3.60
CA LYS A 181 -19.28 -1.91 -3.43
C LYS A 181 -18.80 -1.45 -2.05
N GLN A 182 -19.12 -2.18 -0.97
CA GLN A 182 -18.58 -1.86 0.35
C GLN A 182 -17.07 -2.09 0.41
N PHE A 183 -16.56 -3.14 -0.23
CA PHE A 183 -15.13 -3.38 -0.34
C PHE A 183 -14.42 -2.19 -0.99
N PHE A 184 -14.76 -1.81 -2.22
CA PHE A 184 -14.04 -0.72 -2.90
C PHE A 184 -14.29 0.68 -2.31
N TYR A 185 -15.53 1.03 -1.95
CA TYR A 185 -15.89 2.41 -1.56
C TYR A 185 -15.87 2.66 -0.04
N LYS A 186 -15.67 1.63 0.79
CA LYS A 186 -15.53 1.79 2.25
C LYS A 186 -14.26 1.15 2.78
N TRP A 187 -14.00 -0.09 2.40
CA TRP A 187 -12.82 -0.81 2.88
C TRP A 187 -11.55 -0.25 2.21
N GLU A 188 -11.45 -0.25 0.89
CA GLU A 188 -10.28 0.25 0.14
C GLU A 188 -10.23 1.77 -0.05
N PHE A 189 -11.22 2.52 0.45
CA PHE A 189 -11.32 3.96 0.19
C PHE A 189 -10.04 4.73 0.54
N ASP A 190 -9.44 4.45 1.69
CA ASP A 190 -8.23 5.14 2.15
C ASP A 190 -7.01 4.80 1.27
N ASN A 191 -6.93 3.57 0.76
CA ASN A 191 -5.91 3.14 -0.19
C ASN A 191 -6.04 3.89 -1.52
N PHE A 192 -7.26 4.00 -2.05
CA PHE A 192 -7.51 4.75 -3.27
C PHE A 192 -7.30 6.24 -3.09
N ALA A 193 -7.65 6.79 -1.92
CA ALA A 193 -7.43 8.19 -1.61
C ALA A 193 -5.94 8.55 -1.64
N GLU A 194 -5.09 7.66 -1.14
CA GLU A 194 -3.65 7.82 -1.26
C GLU A 194 -3.14 7.74 -2.70
N GLN A 195 -3.63 6.80 -3.50
CA GLN A 195 -3.24 6.76 -4.91
C GLN A 195 -3.58 8.08 -5.62
N VAL A 196 -4.69 8.72 -5.23
CA VAL A 196 -5.03 10.07 -5.71
C VAL A 196 -4.07 11.15 -5.18
N VAL A 197 -3.57 11.04 -3.94
CA VAL A 197 -2.47 11.90 -3.45
C VAL A 197 -1.26 11.75 -4.35
N ALA A 198 -0.80 10.51 -4.57
CA ALA A 198 0.37 10.22 -5.40
C ALA A 198 0.21 10.79 -6.82
N GLN A 199 -0.93 10.54 -7.48
CA GLN A 199 -1.23 11.08 -8.82
C GLN A 199 -1.14 12.61 -8.90
N LYS A 200 -1.38 13.32 -7.80
CA LYS A 200 -1.32 14.79 -7.74
C LYS A 200 0.03 15.33 -7.27
N VAL A 201 0.71 14.64 -6.36
CA VAL A 201 1.99 15.09 -5.78
C VAL A 201 3.17 14.75 -6.67
N TYR A 202 3.23 13.54 -7.25
CA TYR A 202 4.40 13.13 -8.05
C TYR A 202 4.69 14.06 -9.24
N PRO A 203 3.69 14.60 -9.98
CA PRO A 203 3.97 15.59 -11.02
C PRO A 203 4.64 16.87 -10.52
N ILE A 204 4.38 17.26 -9.26
CA ILE A 204 5.05 18.41 -8.62
C ILE A 204 6.50 18.03 -8.29
N LEU A 205 6.70 16.86 -7.65
CA LEU A 205 8.03 16.34 -7.34
C LEU A 205 8.90 16.17 -8.59
N GLU A 206 8.34 15.66 -9.69
CA GLU A 206 9.03 15.49 -10.97
C GLU A 206 9.48 16.82 -11.57
N LYS A 207 8.66 17.86 -11.43
CA LYS A 207 9.00 19.21 -11.91
C LYS A 207 10.13 19.83 -11.08
N GLU A 208 10.11 19.63 -9.77
CA GLU A 208 11.08 20.21 -8.83
C GLU A 208 12.40 19.44 -8.77
N ASN A 209 12.36 18.14 -9.08
CA ASN A 209 13.50 17.24 -8.92
C ASN A 209 13.75 16.45 -10.21
N PRO A 210 14.06 17.11 -11.34
CA PRO A 210 14.14 16.45 -12.65
C PRO A 210 15.11 15.27 -12.67
N GLN A 211 14.87 14.35 -13.61
CA GLN A 211 15.73 13.19 -13.83
C GLN A 211 17.15 13.62 -14.20
N LYS A 212 18.15 12.98 -13.58
CA LYS A 212 19.57 13.24 -13.88
C LYS A 212 19.99 12.48 -15.15
N GLU A 213 21.00 12.98 -15.86
CA GLU A 213 21.45 12.44 -17.15
C GLU A 213 21.79 10.94 -17.13
N ASN A 214 22.41 10.46 -16.03
CA ASN A 214 22.82 9.06 -15.86
C ASN A 214 21.88 8.25 -14.96
N GLU A 215 20.71 8.79 -14.62
CA GLU A 215 19.75 8.13 -13.76
C GLU A 215 18.74 7.36 -14.60
N SER A 216 18.58 6.06 -14.36
CA SER A 216 17.54 5.27 -15.01
C SER A 216 16.15 5.71 -14.56
N LEU A 217 15.11 5.37 -15.33
CA LEU A 217 13.73 5.69 -14.95
C LEU A 217 13.34 5.09 -13.59
N ASN A 218 13.81 3.88 -13.27
CA ASN A 218 13.50 3.22 -12.01
C ASN A 218 14.18 3.92 -10.82
N GLU A 219 15.48 4.25 -10.96
CA GLU A 219 16.22 5.01 -9.94
C GLU A 219 15.58 6.39 -9.72
N TYR A 220 15.15 7.05 -10.80
CA TYR A 220 14.47 8.33 -10.72
C TYR A 220 13.18 8.24 -9.91
N LYS A 221 12.31 7.26 -10.22
CA LYS A 221 11.04 7.08 -9.49
C LYS A 221 11.28 6.71 -8.03
N GLN A 222 12.26 5.86 -7.75
CA GLN A 222 12.65 5.51 -6.39
C GLN A 222 13.13 6.75 -5.62
N ARG A 223 13.99 7.60 -6.22
CA ARG A 223 14.45 8.84 -5.58
C ARG A 223 13.30 9.78 -5.24
N LEU A 224 12.32 9.97 -6.14
CA LEU A 224 11.15 10.82 -5.85
C LEU A 224 10.32 10.26 -4.69
N GLN A 225 10.15 8.94 -4.65
CA GLN A 225 9.48 8.23 -3.57
C GLN A 225 10.22 8.40 -2.24
N ASP A 226 11.54 8.27 -2.24
CA ASP A 226 12.37 8.48 -1.04
C ASP A 226 12.30 9.92 -0.53
N ILE A 227 12.30 10.91 -1.44
CA ILE A 227 12.10 12.33 -1.10
C ILE A 227 10.74 12.52 -0.41
N PHE A 228 9.68 11.99 -1.01
CA PHE A 228 8.33 12.09 -0.45
C PHE A 228 8.23 11.44 0.93
N MET A 229 8.75 10.22 1.09
CA MET A 229 8.67 9.48 2.34
C MET A 229 9.55 10.05 3.44
N LYS A 230 10.73 10.55 3.10
CA LYS A 230 11.58 11.26 4.05
C LYS A 230 10.85 12.48 4.61
N GLY A 231 10.27 13.31 3.74
CA GLY A 231 9.52 14.48 4.18
C GLY A 231 8.25 14.13 4.96
N LEU A 232 7.52 13.06 4.57
CA LEU A 232 6.38 12.56 5.33
C LEU A 232 6.79 12.09 6.74
N ASN A 233 7.90 11.36 6.85
CA ASN A 233 8.41 10.89 8.14
C ASN A 233 8.87 12.05 9.04
N GLU A 234 9.50 13.07 8.47
CA GLU A 234 9.85 14.30 9.19
C GLU A 234 8.59 15.06 9.63
N PHE A 235 7.57 15.13 8.78
CA PHE A 235 6.29 15.75 9.09
C PHE A 235 5.55 15.05 10.23
N ILE A 236 5.55 13.71 10.26
CA ILE A 236 4.91 12.90 11.30
C ILE A 236 5.55 13.12 12.69
N LYS A 237 6.85 13.46 12.73
CA LYS A 237 7.60 13.71 13.97
C LYS A 237 7.36 15.10 14.58
N LYS A 238 6.81 16.05 13.81
CA LYS A 238 6.46 17.41 14.26
C LYS A 238 5.15 17.40 15.03
#